data_AF-A0A957W781-F1
#
_entry.id   AF-A0A957W781-F1
#
_cell.length_a   1.000
_cell.length_b   1.000
_cell.length_c   1.000
_cell.angle_alpha   90.00
_cell.angle_beta   90.00
_cell.angle_gamma   90.00
#
_symmetry.space_group_name_H-M   'P 1'
#
loop_
_entity.id
_entity.type
_entity.pdbx_description
1 polymer ?
#
loop_
_entity_poly.entity_id
_entity_poly.type
_entity_poly.pdbx_seq_one_letter_code
_entity_poly.pdbx_strand_id
1 'polypeptide(L)' 'MNEREKIIQQVRDYFAATDVRRVFLFGSMARNEFNPVSDVDLLMEVDAPIG' A
#
# COMPACT_ATOMS: atom_id res chain seq x y z
N MET A 1 4.86 16.24 6.14
CA MET A 1 4.50 14.95 5.51
C MET A 1 3.17 15.12 4.81
N ASN A 2 3.13 14.98 3.49
CA ASN A 2 1.88 15.06 2.72
C ASN A 2 1.02 13.79 2.97
N GLU A 3 -0.26 13.82 2.57
CA GLU A 3 -1.20 12.72 2.81
C GLU A 3 -0.71 11.39 2.22
N ARG A 4 -0.16 11.44 1.01
CA ARG A 4 0.45 10.28 0.33
C ARG A 4 1.57 9.66 1.17
N GLU A 5 2.47 10.46 1.72
CA GLU A 5 3.56 9.98 2.58
C GLU A 5 3.03 9.36 3.88
N LYS A 6 1.96 9.90 4.47
CA LYS A 6 1.29 9.30 5.64
C LYS A 6 0.73 7.91 5.32
N ILE A 7 0.06 7.78 4.19
CA ILE A 7 -0.51 6.50 3.77
C ILE A 7 0.61 5.49 3.48
N ILE A 8 1.66 5.89 2.76
CA ILE A 8 2.83 5.02 2.51
C ILE A 8 3.45 4.55 3.83
N GLN A 9 3.57 5.42 4.83
CA GLN A 9 4.09 5.04 6.13
C GLN A 9 3.16 4.06 6.86
N GLN A 10 1.84 4.31 6.87
CA GLN A 10 0.87 3.40 7.47
C GLN A 10 0.87 2.02 6.82
N VAL A 11 0.95 1.95 5.49
CA VAL A 11 1.06 0.68 4.75
C VAL A 11 2.34 -0.06 5.15
N ARG A 12 3.47 0.64 5.22
CA ARG A 12 4.74 0.05 5.69
C ARG A 12 4.64 -0.50 7.11
N ASP A 13 4.09 0.29 8.03
CA ASP A 13 3.97 -0.09 9.44
C ASP A 13 3.04 -1.31 9.60
N TYR A 14 1.95 -1.37 8.82
CA TYR A 14 1.02 -2.50 8.83
C TYR A 14 1.67 -3.80 8.35
N PHE A 15 2.36 -3.78 7.21
CA PHE A 15 3.00 -4.97 6.64
C PHE A 15 4.34 -5.32 7.28
N ALA A 16 4.94 -4.43 8.09
CA ALA A 16 6.17 -4.75 8.83
C ALA A 16 5.99 -5.91 9.82
N ALA A 17 4.76 -6.18 10.24
CA ALA A 17 4.42 -7.27 11.17
C ALA A 17 3.88 -8.53 10.47
N THR A 18 3.97 -8.63 9.14
CA THR A 18 3.43 -9.76 8.36
C THR A 18 4.52 -10.49 7.59
N ASP A 19 4.21 -11.70 7.11
CA ASP A 19 5.08 -12.50 6.24
C ASP A 19 4.98 -12.08 4.75
N VAL A 20 4.45 -10.88 4.47
CA VAL A 20 4.35 -10.39 3.09
C VAL A 20 5.75 -10.07 2.58
N ARG A 21 6.15 -10.69 1.46
CA ARG A 21 7.49 -10.52 0.89
C ARG A 21 7.67 -9.12 0.31
N ARG A 22 6.68 -8.64 -0.45
CA ARG A 22 6.68 -7.33 -1.09
C ARG A 22 5.29 -6.76 -1.21
N VAL A 23 5.20 -5.44 -1.11
CA VAL A 23 3.98 -4.66 -1.36
C VAL A 23 4.31 -3.58 -2.37
N PHE A 24 3.55 -3.54 -3.46
CA PHE A 24 3.64 -2.54 -4.51
C PHE A 24 2.39 -1.67 -4.47
N LEU A 25 2.60 -0.35 -4.50
CA LEU A 25 1.54 0.62 -4.70
C LEU A 25 1.26 0.74 -6.20
N PHE A 26 0.00 0.61 -6.61
CA PHE A 26 -0.42 0.88 -7.99
C PHE A 26 -1.62 1.83 -8.01
N GLY A 27 -2.30 1.96 -9.16
CA GLY A 27 -3.52 2.74 -9.26
C GLY A 27 -3.31 4.26 -9.18
N SER A 28 -4.34 4.96 -8.71
CA SER A 28 -4.42 6.44 -8.72
C SER A 28 -3.28 7.09 -7.92
N MET A 29 -2.91 6.53 -6.77
CA MET A 29 -1.84 7.05 -5.92
C MET A 29 -0.45 6.92 -6.54
N ALA A 30 -0.23 5.90 -7.38
CA ALA A 30 1.01 5.76 -8.14
C ALA A 30 1.13 6.78 -9.29
N ARG A 31 0.00 7.26 -9.82
CA ARG A 31 -0.05 8.24 -10.93
C ARG A 31 -0.24 9.70 -10.49
N ASN A 32 -0.24 9.98 -9.18
CA ASN A 32 -0.58 11.29 -8.61
C ASN A 32 -2.01 11.78 -8.92
N GLU A 33 -2.96 10.85 -9.12
CA GLU A 33 -4.38 11.12 -9.36
C GLU A 33 -5.26 10.88 -8.12
N PHE A 34 -4.62 10.58 -6.98
CA PHE A 34 -5.27 10.29 -5.70
C PHE A 34 -5.91 11.54 -5.08
N ASN A 35 -7.07 11.36 -4.45
CA ASN A 35 -7.77 12.38 -3.67
C ASN A 35 -8.30 11.80 -2.34
N PRO A 36 -8.84 12.63 -1.41
CA PRO A 36 -9.23 12.16 -0.07
C PRO A 36 -10.33 11.09 -0.02
N VAL A 37 -11.06 10.85 -1.12
CA VAL A 37 -12.08 9.78 -1.20
C VAL A 37 -11.62 8.60 -2.06
N SER A 38 -10.41 8.64 -2.60
CA SER A 38 -9.81 7.52 -3.32
C SER A 38 -9.45 6.38 -2.37
N ASP A 39 -9.56 5.16 -2.88
CA ASP A 39 -8.97 3.97 -2.30
C ASP A 39 -7.45 3.92 -2.52
N VAL A 40 -6.82 2.88 -1.95
CA VAL A 40 -5.39 2.62 -2.06
C VAL A 40 -5.21 1.22 -2.64
N ASP A 41 -4.72 1.17 -3.88
CA ASP A 41 -4.46 -0.07 -4.60
C ASP A 41 -3.09 -0.66 -4.23
N LEU A 42 -3.10 -1.88 -3.69
CA LEU A 42 -1.90 -2.62 -3.28
C LEU A 42 -1.81 -3.98 -3.95
N LEU A 43 -0.66 -4.27 -4.57
CA LEU A 43 -0.32 -5.58 -5.10
C LEU A 43 0.71 -6.22 -4.19
N MET A 44 0.43 -7.43 -3.72
CA MET A 44 1.25 -8.10 -2.70
C MET A 44 1.83 -9.41 -3.23
N GLU A 45 3.08 -9.68 -2.87
CA GLU A 45 3.75 -10.97 -3.07
C GLU A 45 3.81 -11.69 -1.73
N VAL A 46 3.24 -12.89 -1.66
CA VAL A 46 3.15 -13.74 -0.46
C VAL A 46 3.65 -15.14 -0.78
N ASP A 47 4.24 -15.82 0.22
CA ASP A 47 4.80 -17.17 0.02
C ASP A 47 3.70 -18.26 -0.06
N ALA A 48 2.57 -18.05 0.61
CA ALA A 48 1.40 -18.92 0.56
C ALA A 48 0.14 -18.10 0.28
N PRO A 49 -0.88 -18.67 -0.37
CA PRO A 49 -2.18 -18.00 -0.53
C PRO A 49 -2.72 -17.60 0.83
N ILE A 50 -3.11 -16.33 0.97
CA ILE A 50 -3.83 -15.87 2.15
C ILE A 50 -5.31 -16.16 1.89
N GLY A 51 -5.87 -17.10 2.64
CA GLY A 51 -7.25 -17.57 2.54
C GLY A 51 -7.85 -17.75 3.92
#